data_AF-A0A959GPL8-F1
#
_entry.id   AF-A0A959GPL8-F1
#
_cell.length_a   1.000
_cell.length_b   1.000
_cell.length_c   1.000
_cell.angle_alpha   90.00
_cell.angle_beta   90.00
_cell.angle_gamma   90.00
#
_symmetry.space_group_name_H-M   'P 1'
#
loop_
_entity.id
_entity.type
_entity.pdbx_description
1 polymer ?
#
loop_
_entity_poly.entity_id
_entity_poly.type
_entity_poly.pdbx_seq_one_letter_code
_entity_poly.pdbx_strand_id
1 'polypeptide(L)'
;MKKQSAHRQYNFPDADLYLQCMERIKYAHRDIALFTQYGYDIERLKGFNAMCDKFRTLPDDDELLGDQMITTEKKYKASEALKTAIRSLMTRVAMKFSNRSGRYRKFGTAKMGDMTDAQLIFCGRRVVRVARQQIDFLAEAGVNENVIKRVTDATRDFEKAVNIQQDKVADRDISVERRIEQGNKLYEELITLCNIGKDIWVERDPIKYENYCIYESNNEQKKASKAGLAEEKEKN
;
A
#
# COMPACT_ATOMS: atom_id res chain seq x y z
N MET A 1 15.31 -5.72 13.73
CA MET A 1 14.25 -6.74 13.95
C MET A 1 13.13 -6.44 12.96
N LYS A 2 12.70 -7.38 12.10
CA LYS A 2 11.50 -7.15 11.28
C LYS A 2 10.30 -7.06 12.23
N LYS A 3 9.52 -5.98 12.16
CA LYS A 3 8.25 -5.86 12.87
C LYS A 3 7.36 -7.03 12.41
N GLN A 4 6.73 -7.75 13.33
CA GLN A 4 5.76 -8.78 12.96
C GLN A 4 4.59 -8.10 12.25
N SER A 5 4.13 -8.70 11.14
CA SER A 5 2.95 -8.22 10.43
C SER A 5 1.75 -8.23 11.37
N ALA A 6 1.08 -7.08 11.52
CA ALA A 6 -0.17 -7.01 12.26
C ALA A 6 -1.23 -7.86 11.55
N HIS A 7 -1.95 -8.67 12.31
CA HIS A 7 -3.13 -9.39 11.80
C HIS A 7 -4.41 -8.67 12.24
N ARG A 8 -5.47 -8.79 11.44
CA ARG A 8 -6.79 -8.27 11.80
C ARG A 8 -7.32 -9.04 13.01
N GLN A 9 -7.89 -8.33 13.97
CA GLN A 9 -8.51 -8.92 15.18
C GLN A 9 -9.99 -9.29 14.99
N TYR A 10 -10.56 -8.97 13.83
CA TYR A 10 -11.94 -9.22 13.44
C TYR A 10 -11.99 -10.09 12.18
N ASN A 11 -13.10 -10.82 11.99
CA ASN A 11 -13.25 -11.83 10.94
C ASN A 11 -14.20 -11.42 9.80
N PHE A 12 -14.64 -10.17 9.77
CA PHE A 12 -15.48 -9.60 8.72
C PHE A 12 -14.72 -8.54 7.90
N PRO A 13 -15.18 -8.19 6.69
CA PRO A 13 -14.59 -7.13 5.87
C PRO A 13 -14.47 -5.77 6.58
N ASP A 14 -13.47 -4.99 6.17
CA ASP A 14 -13.25 -3.61 6.63
C ASP A 14 -14.50 -2.71 6.45
N ALA A 15 -15.25 -2.92 5.37
CA ALA A 15 -16.50 -2.20 5.10
C ALA A 15 -17.58 -2.52 6.14
N ASP A 16 -17.70 -3.80 6.51
CA ASP A 16 -18.65 -4.26 7.53
C ASP A 16 -18.24 -3.76 8.91
N LEU A 17 -16.93 -3.71 9.21
CA LEU A 17 -16.43 -3.08 10.43
C LEU A 17 -16.91 -1.63 10.54
N TYR A 18 -16.72 -0.84 9.48
CA TYR A 18 -17.15 0.56 9.47
C TYR A 18 -18.66 0.68 9.67
N LEU A 19 -19.47 -0.10 8.96
CA LEU A 19 -20.93 -0.08 9.12
C LEU A 19 -21.36 -0.44 10.55
N GLN A 20 -20.78 -1.50 11.11
CA GLN A 20 -21.07 -1.91 12.48
C GLN A 20 -20.71 -0.81 13.48
N CYS A 21 -19.54 -0.18 13.36
CA CYS A 21 -19.16 0.95 14.20
C CYS A 21 -20.18 2.09 14.12
N MET A 22 -20.57 2.50 12.90
CA MET A 22 -21.52 3.60 12.70
C MET A 22 -22.91 3.30 13.27
N GLU A 23 -23.38 2.06 13.17
CA GLU A 23 -24.65 1.64 13.77
C GLU A 23 -24.59 1.67 15.29
N ARG A 24 -23.54 1.12 15.89
CA ARG A 24 -23.41 1.04 17.35
C ARG A 24 -23.16 2.42 17.98
N ILE A 25 -22.48 3.31 17.27
CA ILE A 25 -22.39 4.74 17.66
C ILE A 25 -23.78 5.36 17.76
N LYS A 26 -24.68 5.10 16.79
CA LYS A 26 -26.06 5.62 16.83
C LYS A 26 -26.84 5.07 18.02
N TYR A 27 -26.69 3.78 18.33
CA TYR A 27 -27.34 3.16 19.50
C TYR A 27 -26.81 3.72 20.82
N ALA A 28 -25.49 3.84 20.96
CA ALA A 28 -24.88 4.43 22.15
C ALA A 28 -25.26 5.91 22.30
N HIS A 29 -25.42 6.65 21.21
CA HIS A 29 -25.90 8.04 21.26
C HIS A 29 -27.34 8.12 21.79
N ARG A 30 -28.23 7.23 21.33
CA ARG A 30 -29.60 7.11 21.85
C ARG A 30 -29.60 6.81 23.36
N ASP A 31 -28.68 5.96 23.79
CA ASP A 31 -28.62 5.43 25.17
C ASP A 31 -27.61 6.18 26.05
N ILE A 32 -27.15 7.38 25.64
CA ILE A 32 -25.95 8.03 26.20
C ILE A 32 -26.02 8.30 27.70
N ALA A 33 -27.21 8.55 28.23
CA ALA A 33 -27.43 8.77 29.66
C ALA A 33 -27.04 7.55 30.51
N LEU A 34 -27.20 6.34 29.95
CA LEU A 34 -26.81 5.08 30.61
C LEU A 34 -25.31 4.81 30.40
N PHE A 35 -24.79 5.08 29.20
CA PHE A 35 -23.36 4.93 28.89
C PHE A 35 -22.46 5.84 29.74
N THR A 36 -22.94 7.03 30.11
CA THR A 36 -22.19 7.97 30.97
C THR A 36 -21.89 7.37 32.35
N GLN A 37 -22.71 6.43 32.85
CA GLN A 37 -22.48 5.73 34.13
C GLN A 37 -21.26 4.80 34.08
N TYR A 38 -20.83 4.38 32.89
CA TYR A 38 -19.65 3.55 32.64
C TYR A 38 -18.42 4.40 32.27
N GLY A 39 -18.49 5.72 32.41
CA GLY A 39 -17.44 6.63 31.95
C GLY A 39 -17.34 6.72 30.42
N TYR A 40 -18.40 6.35 29.70
CA TYR A 40 -18.49 6.47 28.24
C TYR A 40 -19.40 7.66 27.90
N ASP A 41 -18.81 8.84 27.79
CA ASP A 41 -19.52 10.09 27.56
C ASP A 41 -19.62 10.47 26.07
N ILE A 42 -20.26 11.61 25.80
CA ILE A 42 -20.42 12.15 24.44
C ILE A 42 -19.06 12.43 23.78
N GLU A 43 -18.05 12.84 24.54
CA GLU A 43 -16.73 13.17 23.99
C GLU A 43 -15.99 11.91 23.55
N ARG A 44 -16.06 10.82 24.32
CA ARG A 44 -15.53 9.51 23.90
C ARG A 44 -16.25 9.01 22.64
N LEU A 45 -17.57 9.17 22.57
CA LEU A 45 -18.36 8.79 21.39
C LEU A 45 -17.96 9.60 20.14
N LYS A 46 -17.72 10.91 20.28
CA LYS A 46 -17.16 11.75 19.20
C LYS A 46 -15.76 11.28 18.80
N GLY A 47 -14.92 10.91 19.76
CA GLY A 47 -13.62 10.31 19.54
C GLY A 47 -13.72 9.04 18.70
N PHE A 48 -14.66 8.15 19.01
CA PHE A 48 -14.89 6.93 18.24
C PHE A 48 -15.37 7.22 16.81
N ASN A 49 -16.27 8.20 16.64
CA ASN A 49 -16.69 8.62 15.30
C ASN A 49 -15.52 9.19 14.47
N ALA A 50 -14.65 10.01 15.09
CA ALA A 50 -13.46 10.52 14.43
C ALA A 50 -12.46 9.41 14.03
N MET A 51 -12.41 8.29 14.77
CA MET A 51 -11.64 7.12 14.35
C MET A 51 -12.24 6.45 13.11
N CYS A 52 -13.58 6.42 13.00
CA CYS A 52 -14.28 5.87 11.84
C CYS A 52 -14.02 6.73 10.59
N ASP A 53 -14.06 8.05 10.73
CA ASP A 53 -13.72 8.98 9.66
C ASP A 53 -12.28 8.77 9.15
N LYS A 54 -11.31 8.67 10.07
CA LYS A 54 -9.91 8.38 9.71
C LYS A 54 -9.78 7.07 8.94
N PHE A 55 -10.44 6.01 9.39
CA PHE A 55 -10.40 4.70 8.72
C PHE A 55 -11.00 4.76 7.31
N ARG A 56 -12.14 5.43 7.14
CA ARG A 56 -12.79 5.60 5.82
C ARG A 56 -11.91 6.37 4.82
N THR A 57 -11.09 7.30 5.31
CA THR A 57 -10.18 8.09 4.45
C THR A 57 -8.89 7.37 4.07
N LEU A 58 -8.61 6.19 4.65
CA LEU A 58 -7.45 5.41 4.24
C LEU A 58 -7.70 4.83 2.85
N PRO A 59 -6.71 4.89 1.95
CA PRO A 59 -6.83 4.29 0.63
C PRO A 59 -6.96 2.77 0.77
N ASP A 60 -7.69 2.16 -0.16
CA ASP A 60 -7.74 0.71 -0.27
C ASP A 60 -6.53 0.17 -1.08
N ASP A 61 -6.40 -1.16 -1.12
CA ASP A 61 -5.28 -1.79 -1.81
C ASP A 61 -5.36 -1.64 -3.34
N ASP A 62 -6.57 -1.52 -3.89
CA ASP A 62 -6.81 -1.40 -5.33
C ASP A 62 -6.40 0.00 -5.84
N GLU A 63 -6.71 1.05 -5.08
CA GLU A 63 -6.25 2.42 -5.34
C GLU A 63 -4.71 2.48 -5.36
N LEU A 64 -4.06 1.87 -4.37
CA LEU A 64 -2.60 1.83 -4.24
C LEU A 64 -1.94 0.98 -5.34
N LEU A 65 -2.59 -0.13 -5.72
CA LEU A 65 -2.20 -0.94 -6.88
C LEU A 65 -2.25 -0.12 -8.16
N GLY A 66 -3.30 0.66 -8.37
CA GLY A 66 -3.43 1.57 -9.51
C GLY A 66 -2.26 2.56 -9.58
N ASP A 67 -1.93 3.20 -8.46
CA ASP A 67 -0.77 4.11 -8.34
C ASP A 67 0.56 3.41 -8.68
N GLN A 68 0.76 2.19 -8.18
CA GLN A 68 1.94 1.37 -8.47
C GLN A 68 2.01 1.01 -9.97
N MET A 69 0.88 0.70 -10.60
CA MET A 69 0.82 0.42 -12.04
C MET A 69 1.19 1.64 -12.88
N ILE A 70 0.65 2.82 -12.55
CA ILE A 70 0.96 4.08 -13.25
C ILE A 70 2.45 4.39 -13.18
N THR A 71 3.09 4.22 -12.02
CA THR A 71 4.53 4.47 -11.86
C THR A 71 5.38 3.42 -12.58
N THR A 72 4.93 2.17 -12.62
CA THR A 72 5.57 1.10 -13.38
C THR A 72 5.55 1.38 -14.88
N GLU A 73 4.43 1.86 -15.43
CA GLU A 73 4.36 2.28 -16.84
C GLU A 73 5.30 3.46 -17.15
N LYS A 74 5.34 4.47 -16.27
CA LYS A 74 6.25 5.61 -16.41
C LYS A 74 7.72 5.15 -16.41
N LYS A 75 8.07 4.19 -15.55
CA LYS A 75 9.40 3.57 -15.51
C LYS A 75 9.74 2.88 -16.84
N TYR A 76 8.83 2.08 -17.39
CA TYR A 76 9.06 1.42 -18.68
C TYR A 76 9.19 2.40 -19.84
N LYS A 77 8.35 3.44 -19.89
CA LYS A 77 8.47 4.52 -20.88
C LYS A 77 9.85 5.20 -20.80
N ALA A 78 10.33 5.51 -19.59
CA ALA A 78 11.65 6.10 -19.39
C ALA A 78 12.80 5.14 -19.75
N SER A 79 12.65 3.84 -19.46
CA SER A 79 13.61 2.80 -19.86
C SER A 79 13.79 2.76 -21.37
N GLU A 80 12.69 2.72 -22.12
CA GLU A 80 12.73 2.69 -23.59
C GLU A 80 13.25 4.00 -24.18
N ALA A 81 12.95 5.15 -23.56
CA ALA A 81 13.53 6.43 -23.96
C ALA A 81 15.07 6.43 -23.80
N LEU A 82 15.58 5.91 -22.68
CA LEU A 82 17.03 5.76 -22.46
C LEU A 82 17.66 4.80 -23.46
N LYS A 83 17.07 3.62 -23.68
CA LYS A 83 17.56 2.65 -24.68
C LYS A 83 17.60 3.28 -26.08
N THR A 84 16.57 4.05 -26.43
CA THR A 84 16.50 4.75 -27.72
C THR A 84 17.59 5.82 -27.85
N ALA A 85 17.81 6.63 -26.81
CA ALA A 85 18.88 7.63 -26.79
C ALA A 85 20.28 6.97 -26.92
N ILE A 86 20.51 5.87 -26.22
CA ILE A 86 21.76 5.09 -26.32
C ILE A 86 21.93 4.53 -27.74
N ARG A 87 20.90 3.90 -28.32
CA ARG A 87 20.95 3.35 -29.70
C ARG A 87 21.31 4.44 -30.70
N SER A 88 20.66 5.61 -30.61
CA SER A 88 20.91 6.73 -31.51
C SER A 88 22.37 7.20 -31.46
N LEU A 89 22.96 7.31 -30.27
CA LEU A 89 24.39 7.61 -30.11
C LEU A 89 25.27 6.48 -30.67
N MET A 90 24.94 5.22 -30.37
CA MET A 90 25.72 4.07 -30.84
C MET A 90 25.70 3.88 -32.35
N THR A 91 24.62 4.26 -33.04
CA THR A 91 24.58 4.30 -34.50
C THR A 91 25.65 5.23 -35.07
N ARG A 92 25.87 6.40 -34.43
CA ARG A 92 26.94 7.33 -34.83
C ARG A 92 28.32 6.76 -34.57
N VAL A 93 28.50 6.13 -33.41
CA VAL A 93 29.75 5.43 -33.07
C VAL A 93 30.05 4.32 -34.08
N ALA A 94 29.03 3.57 -34.52
CA ALA A 94 29.17 2.49 -35.50
C ALA A 94 29.62 2.99 -36.89
N MET A 95 29.30 4.23 -37.25
CA MET A 95 29.75 4.82 -38.51
C MET A 95 31.27 5.04 -38.55
N LYS A 96 31.91 5.24 -37.38
CA LYS A 96 33.37 5.46 -37.28
C LYS A 96 34.13 4.22 -36.85
N PHE A 97 33.52 3.37 -36.02
CA PHE A 97 34.19 2.22 -35.41
C PHE A 97 33.40 0.93 -35.65
N SER A 98 34.11 -0.10 -36.11
CA SER A 98 33.58 -1.47 -36.17
C SER A 98 33.18 -1.96 -34.77
N ASN A 99 32.11 -2.75 -34.69
CA ASN A 99 31.64 -3.38 -33.45
C ASN A 99 32.67 -4.34 -32.80
N ARG A 100 33.68 -4.78 -33.57
CA ARG A 100 34.81 -5.60 -33.06
C ARG A 100 35.92 -4.77 -32.43
N SER A 101 35.92 -3.46 -32.62
CA SER A 101 36.96 -2.57 -32.10
C SER A 101 36.83 -2.35 -30.60
N GLY A 102 37.96 -2.13 -29.92
CA GLY A 102 37.97 -1.71 -28.52
C GLY A 102 37.24 -0.39 -28.28
N ARG A 103 37.31 0.54 -29.24
CA ARG A 103 36.63 1.84 -29.17
C ARG A 103 35.11 1.73 -29.11
N TYR A 104 34.53 0.82 -29.91
CA TYR A 104 33.11 0.51 -29.87
C TYR A 104 32.74 -0.26 -28.60
N ARG A 105 33.51 -1.29 -28.23
CA ARG A 105 33.20 -2.14 -27.06
C ARG A 105 33.27 -1.40 -25.73
N LYS A 106 34.09 -0.34 -25.61
CA LYS A 106 34.17 0.51 -24.39
C LYS A 106 32.82 1.10 -23.95
N PHE A 107 31.88 1.28 -24.87
CA PHE A 107 30.53 1.77 -24.54
C PHE A 107 29.70 0.76 -23.74
N GLY A 108 29.99 -0.55 -23.86
CA GLY A 108 29.36 -1.58 -23.04
C GLY A 108 27.84 -1.70 -23.21
N THR A 109 27.35 -1.51 -24.45
CA THR A 109 25.92 -1.53 -24.81
C THR A 109 25.44 -2.89 -25.31
N ALA A 110 26.26 -3.93 -25.17
CA ALA A 110 25.89 -5.29 -25.54
C ALA A 110 24.73 -5.80 -24.66
N LYS A 111 23.76 -6.50 -25.28
CA LYS A 111 22.59 -7.07 -24.59
C LYS A 111 21.80 -6.05 -23.75
N MET A 112 21.70 -4.81 -24.22
CA MET A 112 20.96 -3.74 -23.52
C MET A 112 19.46 -4.07 -23.30
N GLY A 113 18.88 -4.96 -24.10
CA GLY A 113 17.52 -5.45 -23.89
C GLY A 113 17.35 -6.31 -22.63
N ASP A 114 18.42 -6.98 -22.19
CA ASP A 114 18.41 -7.92 -21.06
C ASP A 114 18.94 -7.28 -19.76
N MET A 115 19.29 -5.98 -19.81
CA MET A 115 19.83 -5.28 -18.66
C MET A 115 18.76 -5.04 -17.60
N THR A 116 19.11 -5.29 -16.34
CA THR A 116 18.31 -4.83 -15.20
C THR A 116 18.27 -3.30 -15.14
N ASP A 117 17.31 -2.73 -14.41
CA ASP A 117 17.17 -1.27 -14.25
C ASP A 117 18.50 -0.62 -13.82
N ALA A 118 19.18 -1.19 -12.82
CA ALA A 118 20.49 -0.72 -12.36
C ALA A 118 21.57 -0.83 -13.46
N GLN A 119 21.65 -1.97 -14.15
CA GLN A 119 22.62 -2.17 -15.23
C GLN A 119 22.43 -1.15 -16.36
N LEU A 120 21.18 -0.85 -16.74
CA LEU A 120 20.86 0.11 -17.77
C LEU A 120 21.22 1.55 -17.36
N ILE A 121 20.99 1.94 -16.10
CA ILE A 121 21.43 3.25 -15.56
C ILE A 121 22.95 3.39 -15.65
N PHE A 122 23.70 2.37 -15.20
CA PHE A 122 25.16 2.37 -15.30
C PHE A 122 25.64 2.34 -16.76
N CYS A 123 24.91 1.67 -17.65
CA CYS A 123 25.18 1.68 -19.09
C CYS A 123 25.05 3.11 -19.65
N GLY A 124 23.95 3.82 -19.37
CA GLY A 124 23.74 5.21 -19.79
C GLY A 124 24.87 6.15 -19.32
N ARG A 125 25.24 6.08 -18.04
CA ARG A 125 26.37 6.85 -17.48
C ARG A 125 27.70 6.52 -18.16
N ARG A 126 27.96 5.23 -18.44
CA ARG A 126 29.16 4.79 -19.16
C ARG A 126 29.18 5.34 -20.58
N VAL A 127 28.07 5.28 -21.30
CA VAL A 127 27.96 5.78 -22.68
C VAL A 127 28.29 7.27 -22.72
N VAL A 128 27.74 8.08 -21.82
CA VAL A 128 28.04 9.52 -21.70
C VAL A 128 29.52 9.77 -21.47
N ARG A 129 30.11 9.09 -20.48
CA ARG A 129 31.54 9.25 -20.15
C ARG A 129 32.44 8.87 -21.32
N VAL A 130 32.19 7.74 -21.96
CA VAL A 130 33.00 7.24 -23.08
C VAL A 130 32.82 8.08 -24.34
N ALA A 131 31.61 8.60 -24.61
CA ALA A 131 31.35 9.51 -25.71
C ALA A 131 32.16 10.80 -25.56
N ARG A 132 32.17 11.41 -24.38
CA ARG A 132 32.97 12.62 -24.09
C ARG A 132 34.47 12.38 -24.25
N GLN A 133 34.98 11.24 -23.79
CA GLN A 133 36.40 10.87 -23.95
C GLN A 133 36.83 10.66 -25.40
N GLN A 134 35.89 10.41 -26.31
CA GLN A 134 36.17 10.14 -27.71
C GLN A 134 35.52 11.18 -28.64
N ILE A 135 35.13 12.34 -28.10
CA ILE A 135 34.32 13.32 -28.83
C ILE A 135 35.03 13.82 -30.08
N ASP A 136 36.34 14.08 -30.00
CA ASP A 136 37.15 14.54 -31.14
C ASP A 136 37.15 13.53 -32.30
N PHE A 137 37.12 12.22 -32.00
CA PHE A 137 37.08 11.17 -33.01
C PHE A 137 35.66 10.93 -33.57
N LEU A 138 34.63 11.34 -32.84
CA LEU A 138 33.23 11.09 -33.14
C LEU A 138 32.50 12.33 -33.68
N ALA A 139 33.14 13.51 -33.65
CA ALA A 139 32.58 14.76 -34.12
C ALA A 139 32.13 14.68 -35.59
N GLU A 140 32.95 14.07 -36.45
CA GLU A 140 32.63 13.82 -37.86
C GLU A 140 31.39 12.92 -38.06
N ALA A 141 31.10 12.05 -37.09
CA ALA A 141 29.91 11.20 -37.10
C ALA A 141 28.67 11.88 -36.48
N GLY A 142 28.77 13.19 -36.20
CA GLY A 142 27.68 14.00 -35.63
C GLY A 142 27.43 13.76 -34.15
N VAL A 143 28.40 13.20 -33.41
CA VAL A 143 28.35 13.18 -31.95
C VAL A 143 28.79 14.53 -31.42
N ASN A 144 27.91 15.17 -30.66
CA ASN A 144 28.16 16.45 -30.00
C ASN A 144 27.53 16.46 -28.60
N GLU A 145 27.75 17.52 -27.85
CA GLU A 145 27.26 17.60 -26.47
C GLU A 145 25.73 17.55 -26.37
N ASN A 146 24.98 17.98 -27.39
CA ASN A 146 23.51 17.85 -27.40
C ASN A 146 23.08 16.38 -27.45
N VAL A 147 23.74 15.54 -28.25
CA VAL A 147 23.47 14.09 -28.31
C VAL A 147 23.82 13.42 -26.97
N ILE A 148 24.95 13.79 -26.38
CA ILE A 148 25.41 13.26 -25.08
C ILE A 148 24.45 13.70 -23.96
N LYS A 149 23.98 14.95 -24.00
CA LYS A 149 23.01 15.49 -23.05
C LYS A 149 21.68 14.74 -23.10
N ARG A 150 21.19 14.35 -24.29
CA ARG A 150 19.99 13.52 -24.42
C ARG A 150 20.10 12.19 -23.69
N VAL A 151 21.25 11.52 -23.77
CA VAL A 151 21.49 10.27 -23.01
C VAL A 151 21.59 10.56 -21.51
N THR A 152 22.24 11.66 -21.14
CA THR A 152 22.37 12.10 -19.74
C THR A 152 20.99 12.36 -19.10
N ASP A 153 20.15 13.15 -19.75
CA ASP A 153 18.81 13.47 -19.28
C ASP A 153 17.93 12.21 -19.21
N ALA A 154 17.92 11.37 -20.25
CA ALA A 154 17.17 10.12 -20.24
C ALA A 154 17.65 9.15 -19.14
N THR A 155 18.95 9.16 -18.81
CA THR A 155 19.49 8.34 -17.71
C THR A 155 18.97 8.82 -16.36
N ARG A 156 19.01 10.14 -16.12
CA ARG A 156 18.49 10.75 -14.88
C ARG A 156 16.99 10.51 -14.74
N ASP A 157 16.24 10.68 -15.82
CA ASP A 157 14.78 10.54 -15.81
C ASP A 157 14.37 9.08 -15.57
N PHE A 158 15.09 8.12 -16.14
CA PHE A 158 14.89 6.69 -15.85
C PHE A 158 15.22 6.35 -14.39
N GLU A 159 16.36 6.81 -13.87
CA GLU A 159 16.74 6.60 -12.46
C GLU A 159 15.70 7.19 -11.49
N LYS A 160 15.22 8.40 -11.77
CA LYS A 160 14.13 9.03 -11.00
C LYS A 160 12.86 8.19 -11.03
N ALA A 161 12.49 7.65 -12.21
CA ALA A 161 11.30 6.82 -12.34
C ALA A 161 11.42 5.48 -11.59
N VAL A 162 12.61 4.88 -11.57
CA VAL A 162 12.90 3.68 -10.77
C VAL A 162 12.70 3.96 -9.28
N ASN A 163 13.28 5.05 -8.77
CA ASN A 163 13.16 5.40 -7.35
C ASN A 163 11.71 5.68 -6.95
N ILE A 164 10.97 6.45 -7.76
CA ILE A 164 9.54 6.72 -7.51
C ILE A 164 8.72 5.42 -7.48
N GLN A 165 8.99 4.47 -8.38
CA GLN A 165 8.28 3.20 -8.40
C GLN A 165 8.60 2.36 -7.16
N GLN A 166 9.84 2.38 -6.67
CA GLN A 166 10.21 1.70 -5.42
C GLN A 166 9.54 2.34 -4.20
N ASP A 167 9.49 3.68 -4.14
CA ASP A 167 8.80 4.41 -3.09
C ASP A 167 7.31 4.03 -3.05
N LYS A 168 6.66 3.93 -4.22
CA LYS A 168 5.24 3.53 -4.29
C LYS A 168 4.96 2.10 -3.87
N VAL A 169 5.89 1.18 -4.11
CA VAL A 169 5.78 -0.19 -3.58
C VAL A 169 5.85 -0.16 -2.05
N ALA A 170 6.80 0.61 -1.48
CA ALA A 170 6.93 0.74 -0.04
C ALA A 170 5.73 1.46 0.61
N ASP A 171 5.21 2.52 -0.02
CA ASP A 171 4.03 3.25 0.44
C ASP A 171 2.80 2.34 0.55
N ARG A 172 2.63 1.42 -0.42
CA ARG A 172 1.54 0.44 -0.41
C ARG A 172 1.63 -0.49 0.78
N ASP A 173 2.80 -1.07 1.02
CA ASP A 173 3.04 -1.95 2.17
C ASP A 173 2.74 -1.22 3.50
N ILE A 174 3.23 0.01 3.64
CA ILE A 174 2.98 0.86 4.81
C ILE A 174 1.49 1.15 4.99
N SER A 175 0.77 1.43 3.90
CA SER A 175 -0.65 1.76 3.95
C SER A 175 -1.50 0.54 4.35
N VAL A 176 -1.17 -0.65 3.85
CA VAL A 176 -1.82 -1.90 4.26
C VAL A 176 -1.66 -2.12 5.76
N GLU A 177 -0.44 -1.94 6.30
CA GLU A 177 -0.21 -2.05 7.75
C GLU A 177 -1.03 -1.01 8.53
N ARG A 178 -1.01 0.26 8.10
CA ARG A 178 -1.78 1.34 8.75
C ARG A 178 -3.27 1.05 8.77
N ARG A 179 -3.82 0.47 7.70
CA ARG A 179 -5.23 0.10 7.61
C ARG A 179 -5.58 -1.00 8.60
N ILE A 180 -4.74 -2.02 8.72
CA ILE A 180 -4.92 -3.09 9.73
C ILE A 180 -4.86 -2.52 11.15
N GLU A 181 -3.85 -1.69 11.45
CA GLU A 181 -3.70 -1.08 12.77
C GLU A 181 -4.89 -0.19 13.14
N GLN A 182 -5.38 0.63 12.20
CA GLN A 182 -6.54 1.49 12.43
C GLN A 182 -7.83 0.68 12.57
N GLY A 183 -7.99 -0.38 11.77
CA GLY A 183 -9.12 -1.30 11.89
C GLY A 183 -9.15 -2.03 13.23
N ASN A 184 -7.99 -2.48 13.73
CA ASN A 184 -7.91 -3.11 15.05
C ASN A 184 -8.28 -2.14 16.18
N LYS A 185 -7.81 -0.88 16.12
CA LYS A 185 -8.21 0.16 17.08
C LYS A 185 -9.73 0.42 17.06
N LEU A 186 -10.32 0.47 15.86
CA LEU A 186 -11.76 0.59 15.72
C LEU A 186 -12.50 -0.59 16.33
N TYR A 187 -12.02 -1.80 16.08
CA TYR A 187 -12.63 -3.01 16.61
C TYR A 187 -12.53 -3.11 18.14
N GLU A 188 -11.41 -2.73 18.73
CA GLU A 188 -11.24 -2.66 20.19
C GLU A 188 -12.23 -1.68 20.85
N GLU A 189 -12.41 -0.50 20.26
CA GLU A 189 -13.39 0.49 20.75
C GLU A 189 -14.83 0.02 20.51
N LEU A 190 -15.11 -0.63 19.37
CA LEU A 190 -16.40 -1.26 19.08
C LEU A 190 -16.76 -2.32 20.13
N ILE A 191 -15.82 -3.21 20.48
CA ILE A 191 -16.02 -4.23 21.52
C ILE A 191 -16.34 -3.58 22.85
N THR A 192 -15.59 -2.54 23.22
CA THR A 192 -15.80 -1.82 24.49
C THR A 192 -17.20 -1.24 24.56
N LEU A 193 -17.63 -0.51 23.52
CA LEU A 193 -18.97 0.06 23.44
C LEU A 193 -20.05 -1.02 23.49
N CYS A 194 -19.88 -2.12 22.74
CA CYS A 194 -20.83 -3.23 22.71
C CYS A 194 -20.95 -3.95 24.05
N ASN A 195 -19.85 -4.14 24.78
CA ASN A 195 -19.89 -4.77 26.10
C ASN A 195 -20.66 -3.91 27.11
N ILE A 196 -20.46 -2.59 27.08
CA ILE A 196 -21.24 -1.65 27.90
C ILE A 196 -22.73 -1.72 27.52
N GLY A 197 -23.05 -1.67 26.22
CA GLY A 197 -24.43 -1.74 25.75
C GLY A 197 -25.13 -3.05 26.14
N LYS A 198 -24.44 -4.20 26.04
CA LYS A 198 -24.97 -5.49 26.49
C LYS A 198 -25.26 -5.49 27.99
N ASP A 199 -24.32 -5.00 28.81
CA ASP A 199 -24.49 -4.94 30.27
C ASP A 199 -25.67 -4.03 30.67
N ILE A 200 -25.85 -2.89 29.99
CA ILE A 200 -26.98 -1.99 30.21
C ILE A 200 -28.32 -2.68 29.93
N TRP A 201 -28.42 -3.48 28.86
CA TRP A 201 -29.70 -3.96 28.33
C TRP A 201 -30.02 -5.42 28.67
N VAL A 202 -29.08 -6.22 29.20
CA VAL A 202 -29.24 -7.66 29.45
C VAL A 202 -30.46 -8.02 30.29
N GLU A 203 -30.79 -7.21 31.30
CA GLU A 203 -31.96 -7.42 32.17
C GLU A 203 -33.13 -6.46 31.86
N ARG A 204 -32.97 -5.55 30.90
CA ARG A 204 -33.93 -4.45 30.66
C ARG A 204 -34.73 -4.60 29.37
N ASP A 205 -34.06 -4.92 28.26
CA ASP A 205 -34.68 -4.95 26.94
C ASP A 205 -33.89 -5.88 26.00
N PRO A 206 -34.42 -7.08 25.70
CA PRO A 206 -33.76 -8.04 24.83
C PRO A 206 -33.53 -7.52 23.40
N ILE A 207 -34.41 -6.66 22.88
CA ILE A 207 -34.27 -6.11 21.52
C ILE A 207 -33.07 -5.16 21.49
N LYS A 208 -32.96 -4.29 22.50
CA LYS A 208 -31.81 -3.37 22.60
C LYS A 208 -30.51 -4.09 22.96
N TYR A 209 -30.56 -5.21 23.66
CA TYR A 209 -29.39 -6.05 23.89
C TYR A 209 -28.82 -6.57 22.55
N GLU A 210 -29.68 -7.10 21.67
CA GLU A 210 -29.24 -7.66 20.39
C GLU A 210 -28.63 -6.59 19.46
N ASN A 211 -29.01 -5.31 19.60
CA ASN A 211 -28.34 -4.20 18.88
C ASN A 211 -26.82 -4.10 19.15
N TYR A 212 -26.34 -4.63 20.29
CA TYR A 212 -24.93 -4.62 20.68
C TYR A 212 -24.25 -5.98 20.47
N CYS A 213 -24.93 -6.97 19.89
CA CYS A 213 -24.31 -8.20 19.41
C CYS A 213 -23.61 -7.92 18.06
N ILE A 214 -22.29 -8.11 18.00
CA ILE A 214 -21.44 -7.89 16.81
C ILE A 214 -21.39 -9.16 15.95
N TYR A 215 -21.36 -10.31 16.60
CA TYR A 215 -21.47 -11.60 15.94
C TYR A 215 -22.88 -12.12 16.12
N GLU A 216 -23.42 -12.75 15.08
CA GLU A 216 -24.47 -13.73 15.29
C GLU A 216 -23.92 -14.68 16.34
N SER A 217 -24.46 -14.61 17.55
CA SER A 217 -24.13 -15.56 18.59
C SER A 217 -24.26 -16.91 17.93
N ASN A 218 -23.16 -17.66 17.77
CA ASN A 218 -23.14 -19.00 17.19
C ASN A 218 -24.39 -19.67 17.71
N ASN A 219 -25.43 -19.78 16.88
CA ASN A 219 -26.74 -20.18 17.40
C ASN A 219 -26.60 -21.60 17.99
N GLU A 220 -25.59 -22.33 17.51
CA GLU A 220 -24.99 -23.55 18.04
C GLU A 220 -24.34 -23.42 19.43
N GLN A 221 -23.58 -22.37 19.75
CA GLN A 221 -23.02 -22.15 21.09
C GLN A 221 -24.10 -21.77 22.11
N LYS A 222 -25.07 -20.91 21.75
CA LYS A 222 -26.24 -20.64 22.60
C LYS A 222 -27.10 -21.90 22.79
N LYS A 223 -27.25 -22.74 21.75
CA LYS A 223 -27.91 -24.06 21.87
C LYS A 223 -27.13 -25.03 22.76
N ALA A 224 -25.80 -25.08 22.65
CA ALA A 224 -24.94 -25.95 23.46
C ALA A 224 -24.93 -25.56 24.95
N SER A 225 -24.87 -24.27 25.27
CA SER A 225 -24.98 -23.80 26.66
C SER A 225 -26.38 -24.04 27.23
N LYS A 226 -27.45 -23.84 26.44
CA LYS A 226 -28.82 -24.17 26.87
C LYS A 226 -29.05 -25.68 27.05
N ALA A 227 -28.43 -26.52 26.22
CA ALA A 227 -28.50 -27.97 26.35
C ALA A 227 -27.75 -28.45 27.60
N GLY A 228 -26.55 -27.93 27.88
CA GLY A 228 -25.79 -28.25 29.09
C GLY A 228 -26.52 -27.84 30.37
N LEU A 229 -27.15 -26.66 30.39
CA LEU A 229 -27.97 -26.17 31.52
C LEU A 229 -29.28 -26.97 31.73
N ALA A 230 -29.79 -27.65 30.69
CA ALA A 230 -30.97 -28.51 30.80
C ALA A 230 -30.60 -29.89 31.37
N GLU A 231 -29.48 -30.46 30.92
CA GLU A 231 -28.97 -31.75 31.44
C GLU A 231 -28.54 -31.67 32.92
N GLU A 232 -28.04 -30.52 33.37
CA GLU A 232 -27.64 -30.30 34.77
C GLU A 232 -28.85 -30.13 35.70
N LYS A 233 -30.00 -29.70 35.16
CA LYS A 233 -31.29 -29.64 35.88
C LYS A 233 -32.01 -30.98 35.94
N GLU A 234 -31.73 -31.90 35.02
CA GLU A 234 -32.28 -33.27 35.07
C GLU A 234 -31.46 -34.22 35.95
N LYS A 235 -30.25 -33.82 36.34
CA LYS A 235 -29.33 -34.62 37.19
C LYS A 235 -29.34 -34.24 38.68
N ASN A 236 -30.07 -33.18 39.06
CA ASN A 236 -30.32 -32.77 40.45
C ASN A 236 -31.80 -32.92 40.79
#